data_AF-A0A146K7P9-F1
#
_entry.id   AF-A0A146K7P9-F1
#
_cell.length_a   1.000
_cell.length_b   1.000
_cell.length_c   1.000
_cell.angle_alpha   90.00
_cell.angle_beta   90.00
_cell.angle_gamma   90.00
#
_symmetry.space_group_name_H-M   'P 1'
#
loop_
_entity.id
_entity.type
_entity.pdbx_description
1 polymer ?
#
loop_
_entity_poly.entity_id
_entity_poly.type
_entity_poly.pdbx_seq_one_letter_code
_entity_poly.pdbx_strand_id
1 'polypeptide(L)' 'PTYIDLGAGKGYLSSFMSFDLSQKVIAVEASEKHAVSFVKRLGSLCSRYYQNVFKFMVSQHNTLEHIN' A
#
# COMPACT_ATOMS: atom_id res chain seq x y z
N PRO A 1 -3.47 8.38 13.71
CA PRO A 1 -2.75 7.45 14.62
C PRO A 1 -1.80 6.58 13.79
N THR A 2 -0.68 6.13 14.36
CA THR A 2 0.22 5.17 13.72
C THR A 2 0.09 3.83 14.43
N TYR A 3 -0.14 2.77 13.69
CA TYR A 3 -0.25 1.41 14.23
C TYR A 3 1.07 0.67 14.09
N ILE A 4 1.33 -0.26 15.00
CA ILE A 4 2.53 -1.09 14.99
C ILE A 4 2.09 -2.56 14.96
N ASP A 5 2.55 -3.30 13.95
CA ASP A 5 2.28 -4.71 13.74
C ASP A 5 3.60 -5.49 13.94
N LEU A 6 3.82 -5.98 15.17
CA LEU A 6 5.00 -6.77 15.53
C LEU A 6 4.73 -8.25 15.28
N GLY A 7 5.56 -8.90 14.46
CA GLY A 7 5.28 -10.25 13.97
C GLY A 7 4.27 -10.23 12.82
N ALA A 8 4.49 -9.33 11.86
CA ALA A 8 3.59 -9.08 10.73
C ALA A 8 3.35 -10.33 9.85
N GLY A 9 4.15 -11.38 10.01
CA GLY A 9 4.10 -12.62 9.28
C GLY A 9 4.26 -12.36 7.79
N LYS A 10 3.30 -12.83 7.00
CA LYS A 10 3.28 -12.58 5.55
C LYS A 10 2.77 -11.17 5.20
N GLY A 11 2.44 -10.33 6.19
CA GLY A 11 1.99 -8.95 6.01
C GLY A 11 0.53 -8.82 5.59
N TYR A 12 -0.38 -9.68 6.05
CA TYR A 12 -1.81 -9.57 5.70
C TYR A 12 -2.47 -8.39 6.40
N LEU A 13 -2.31 -8.30 7.72
CA LEU A 13 -2.94 -7.27 8.54
C LEU A 13 -2.40 -5.88 8.15
N SER A 14 -1.08 -5.71 8.16
CA SER A 14 -0.43 -4.46 7.77
C SER A 14 -0.77 -3.99 6.36
N SER A 15 -0.90 -4.92 5.39
CA SER A 15 -1.35 -4.58 4.04
C SER A 15 -2.81 -4.10 4.03
N PHE A 16 -3.72 -4.84 4.67
CA PHE A 16 -5.14 -4.45 4.74
C PHE A 16 -5.31 -3.07 5.39
N MET A 17 -4.65 -2.85 6.52
CA MET A 17 -4.69 -1.56 7.20
C MET A 17 -4.15 -0.42 6.33
N SER A 18 -3.07 -0.65 5.58
CA SER A 18 -2.44 0.39 4.76
C SER A 18 -3.22 0.70 3.49
N PHE A 19 -3.65 -0.32 2.73
CA PHE A 19 -4.22 -0.14 1.40
C PHE A 19 -5.74 -0.05 1.39
N ASP A 20 -6.43 -0.82 2.24
CA ASP A 20 -7.89 -0.84 2.29
C ASP A 20 -8.42 0.22 3.27
N LEU A 21 -7.77 0.39 4.42
CA LEU A 21 -8.20 1.33 5.45
C LEU A 21 -7.44 2.67 5.45
N SER A 22 -6.46 2.83 4.55
CA SER A 22 -5.64 4.05 4.44
C SER A 22 -4.98 4.46 5.77
N GLN A 23 -4.62 3.49 6.61
CA GLN A 23 -3.96 3.73 7.89
C GLN A 23 -2.44 3.70 7.77
N LYS A 24 -1.76 4.47 8.62
CA LYS A 24 -0.29 4.42 8.73
C LYS A 24 0.11 3.25 9.62
N VAL A 25 0.86 2.29 9.08
CA VAL A 25 1.32 1.10 9.81
C VAL A 25 2.84 0.95 9.71
N ILE A 26 3.48 0.69 10.84
CA ILE A 26 4.85 0.19 10.92
C ILE A 26 4.77 -1.31 11.21
N ALA A 27 5.22 -2.13 10.27
CA ALA A 27 5.13 -3.59 10.37
C ALA A 27 6.53 -4.20 10.40
N VAL A 28 6.77 -5.11 11.36
CA VAL A 28 8.06 -5.74 11.58
C VAL A 28 7.89 -7.25 11.59
N GLU A 29 8.73 -7.95 10.83
CA GLU A 29 8.77 -9.41 10.78
C GLU A 29 10.22 -9.89 10.93
N ALA A 30 10.47 -10.75 11.92
CA ALA A 30 11.80 -11.27 12.21
C ALA A 30 12.15 -12.56 11.46
N SER A 31 11.14 -13.36 11.10
CA SER A 31 11.32 -14.60 10.35
C SER A 31 11.56 -14.31 8.87
N GLU A 32 12.75 -14.65 8.38
CA GLU A 32 13.15 -14.51 6.97
C GLU A 32 12.12 -15.12 6.00
N LYS A 33 11.66 -16.36 6.28
CA LYS A 33 10.64 -17.06 5.47
C LYS A 33 9.36 -16.23 5.27
N HIS A 34 8.93 -15.53 6.31
CA HIS A 34 7.72 -14.72 6.29
C HIS A 34 8.00 -13.33 5.68
N ALA A 35 9.14 -12.73 6.00
CA ALA A 35 9.58 -11.45 5.46
C ALA A 35 9.64 -11.46 3.93
N VAL A 36 10.14 -12.54 3.30
CA VAL A 36 10.13 -12.66 1.82
C VAL A 36 8.71 -12.60 1.26
N SER A 37 7.77 -13.30 1.89
CA SER A 37 6.36 -13.29 1.47
C SER A 37 5.73 -11.91 1.67
N PHE A 38 6.08 -11.25 2.78
CA PHE A 38 5.63 -9.90 3.09
C PHE A 38 6.13 -8.89 2.07
N VAL A 39 7.43 -8.83 1.79
CA VAL A 39 8.01 -7.89 0.81
C VAL A 39 7.40 -8.08 -0.57
N LYS A 40 7.21 -9.33 -1.04
CA LYS A 40 6.55 -9.62 -2.32
C LYS A 40 5.12 -9.07 -2.37
N ARG A 41 4.35 -9.28 -1.31
CA ARG A 41 2.99 -8.73 -1.20
C ARG A 41 3.00 -7.21 -1.25
N LEU A 42 3.82 -6.59 -0.42
CA LEU A 42 3.90 -5.14 -0.32
C LEU A 42 4.29 -4.52 -1.67
N GLY A 43 5.31 -5.06 -2.34
CA GLY A 43 5.70 -4.63 -3.68
C GLY A 43 4.56 -4.70 -4.70
N SER A 44 3.80 -5.80 -4.72
CA SER A 44 2.65 -5.97 -5.62
C SER A 44 1.51 -4.99 -5.35
N LEU A 45 1.29 -4.64 -4.07
CA LEU A 45 0.24 -3.71 -3.66
C LEU A 45 0.65 -2.27 -3.90
N CYS A 46 1.88 -1.89 -3.53
CA CYS A 46 2.45 -0.57 -3.82
C CYS A 46 2.39 -0.27 -5.31
N SER A 47 2.84 -1.19 -6.16
CA SER A 47 2.82 -1.00 -7.62
C SER A 47 1.41 -0.73 -8.14
N ARG A 48 0.42 -1.54 -7.75
CA ARG A 48 -0.99 -1.35 -8.13
C ARG A 48 -1.57 -0.05 -7.58
N TYR A 49 -1.29 0.26 -6.31
CA TYR A 49 -1.81 1.45 -5.65
C TYR A 49 -1.30 2.72 -6.33
N TYR A 50 0.03 2.85 -6.52
CA TYR A 50 0.60 4.04 -7.15
C TYR A 50 0.25 4.15 -8.64
N GLN A 51 0.09 3.04 -9.35
CA GLN A 51 -0.45 3.07 -10.71
C GLN A 51 -1.87 3.65 -10.74
N ASN A 52 -2.73 3.27 -9.79
CA ASN A 52 -4.09 3.79 -9.72
C ASN A 52 -4.12 5.27 -9.31
N VAL A 53 -3.28 5.68 -8.35
CA VAL A 53 -3.11 7.08 -7.96
C VAL A 53 -2.66 7.93 -9.15
N PHE A 54 -1.66 7.47 -9.90
CA PHE A 54 -1.17 8.17 -11.08
C PHE A 54 -2.27 8.33 -12.15
N LYS A 55 -2.99 7.23 -12.47
CA LYS A 55 -4.10 7.27 -13.44
C LYS A 55 -5.20 8.25 -13.01
N PHE A 56 -5.51 8.28 -11.72
CA PHE A 56 -6.48 9.22 -11.16
C PHE A 56 -6.00 10.67 -11.29
N MET A 57 -4.74 10.97 -10.97
CA MET A 57 -4.17 12.32 -11.11
C MET A 57 -4.22 12.81 -12.56
N VAL A 58 -3.86 11.94 -13.52
CA VAL A 58 -3.89 12.27 -14.96
C VAL A 58 -5.33 12.50 -15.45
N SER A 59 -6.29 11.66 -15.04
CA SER A 59 -7.67 11.84 -15.47
C SER A 59 -8.30 13.14 -14.96
N GLN A 60 -8.01 13.53 -13.71
CA GLN A 60 -8.47 14.81 -13.15
C GLN A 60 -7.89 16.01 -13.91
N HIS A 61 -6.60 15.97 -14.27
CA HIS A 61 -5.96 17.05 -15.04
C HIS A 61 -6.64 17.27 -16.39
N ASN A 62 -6.86 16.20 -17.16
CA ASN A 62 -7.51 16.30 -18.47
C ASN A 62 -8.96 16.82 -18.36
N THR A 63 -9.66 16.50 -17.28
CA THR A 63 -11.03 16.98 -17.07
C THR A 63 -11.07 18.49 -16.84
N LEU A 64 -10.08 19.04 -16.13
CA LEU A 64 -9.96 20.49 -15.89
C LEU A 64 -9.58 21.27 -17.15
N GLU A 65 -8.79 20.69 -18.05
CA GLU A 65 -8.45 21.32 -19.34
C GLU A 65 -9.62 21.37 -20.32
N HIS A 66 -10.61 20.48 -20.20
CA HIS A 66 -11.80 20.47 -21.04
C HIS A 66 -12.96 21.34 -20.53
N ILE A 67 -12.88 21.83 -19.28
CA ILE A 67 -13.88 22.70 -18.66
C ILE A 67 -13.47 24.19 -18.78
N ASN A 68 -12.19 24.48 -19.01
CA ASN A 68 -11.66 25.82 -19.30
C ASN A 68 -11.56 26.09 -20.81
#